data_AF-A0A2R6A863-F1
#
_entry.id   AF-A0A2R6A863-F1
#
_cell.length_a   1.000
_cell.length_b   1.000
_cell.length_c   1.000
_cell.angle_alpha   90.00
_cell.angle_beta   90.00
_cell.angle_gamma   90.00
#
_symmetry.space_group_name_H-M   'P 1'
#
loop_
_entity.id
_entity.type
_entity.pdbx_description
1 polymer ?
#
loop_
_entity_poly.entity_id
_entity_poly.type
_entity_poly.pdbx_seq_one_letter_code
_entity_poly.pdbx_strand_id
1 'polypeptide(L)'
;MQTNLRQNGITNVLPFNYAIGKRVCRTSMEFAGEVFEAQVVDFSTLWELVKLSQSEEQRLCFIKVDIEGAETELVECLTKHPVFKYISTIAIELHGIKQDIDRLLVPYGFRFRRLKRIDYLKTGFAFSLRHPLLTKALWNEVRNYLNTSYTKIMNGIEITSSKNLVIGSYLKH
;
A
#
# COMPACT_ATOMS: atom_id res chain seq x y z
N MET A 1 14.13 4.72 -8.39
CA MET A 1 13.66 3.39 -7.92
C MET A 1 14.60 2.25 -8.32
N GLN A 2 14.95 2.08 -9.61
CA GLN A 2 15.89 1.01 -10.04
C GLN A 2 17.25 1.07 -9.34
N THR A 3 17.80 2.28 -9.11
CA THR A 3 19.03 2.48 -8.34
C THR A 3 18.92 1.90 -6.93
N ASN A 4 17.82 2.19 -6.22
CA ASN A 4 17.58 1.67 -4.87
C ASN A 4 17.45 0.15 -4.85
N LEU A 5 16.73 -0.45 -5.83
CA LEU A 5 16.60 -1.91 -5.91
C LEU A 5 17.96 -2.57 -6.10
N ARG A 6 18.79 -2.04 -7.01
CA ARG A 6 20.15 -2.55 -7.26
C ARG A 6 21.06 -2.40 -6.04
N GLN A 7 21.06 -1.24 -5.39
CA GLN A 7 21.88 -0.99 -4.19
C GLN A 7 21.52 -1.90 -3.02
N ASN A 8 20.26 -2.32 -2.92
CA ASN A 8 19.79 -3.22 -1.86
C ASN A 8 19.75 -4.71 -2.28
N GLY A 9 20.25 -5.06 -3.48
CA GLY A 9 20.25 -6.44 -3.97
C GLY A 9 18.85 -7.04 -4.15
N ILE A 10 17.82 -6.20 -4.33
CA ILE A 10 16.42 -6.63 -4.44
C ILE A 10 16.14 -7.06 -5.88
N THR A 11 15.90 -8.37 -6.08
CA THR A 11 15.68 -8.97 -7.40
C THR A 11 14.22 -9.37 -7.66
N ASN A 12 13.38 -9.34 -6.62
CA ASN A 12 11.99 -9.80 -6.66
C ASN A 12 10.97 -8.65 -6.75
N VAL A 13 11.42 -7.43 -7.08
CA VAL A 13 10.56 -6.25 -7.24
C VAL A 13 10.61 -5.77 -8.68
N LEU A 14 9.43 -5.64 -9.28
CA LEU A 14 9.25 -5.13 -10.64
C LEU A 14 8.59 -3.75 -10.57
N PRO A 15 9.35 -2.66 -10.79
CA PRO A 15 8.80 -1.32 -10.79
C PRO A 15 8.10 -1.02 -12.12
N PHE A 16 6.88 -0.50 -12.03
CA PHE A 16 6.09 -0.05 -13.17
C PHE A 16 5.83 1.46 -13.03
N ASN A 17 6.24 2.26 -14.02
CA ASN A 17 6.05 3.72 -13.99
C ASN A 17 4.75 4.12 -14.70
N TYR A 18 3.62 3.76 -14.09
CA TYR A 18 2.30 4.07 -14.59
C TYR A 18 1.44 4.68 -13.49
N ALA A 19 0.54 5.57 -13.90
CA ALA A 19 -0.59 5.99 -13.08
C ALA A 19 -1.79 5.09 -13.40
N ILE A 20 -2.64 4.79 -12.42
CA ILE A 20 -3.87 4.01 -12.67
C ILE A 20 -5.05 4.96 -12.81
N GLY A 21 -5.82 4.82 -13.89
CA GLY A 21 -7.00 5.65 -14.13
C GLY A 21 -7.91 5.17 -15.26
N LYS A 22 -9.08 5.80 -15.42
CA LYS A 22 -10.11 5.41 -16.40
C LYS A 22 -9.80 5.81 -17.85
N ARG A 23 -8.91 6.79 -18.07
CA ARG A 23 -8.59 7.31 -19.39
C ARG A 23 -7.10 7.18 -19.64
N VAL A 24 -6.74 6.59 -20.77
CA VAL A 24 -5.34 6.52 -21.21
C VAL A 24 -4.90 7.92 -21.65
N CYS A 25 -4.07 8.56 -20.84
CA CYS A 25 -3.48 9.86 -21.12
C CYS A 25 -2.07 9.96 -20.50
N ARG A 26 -1.34 11.02 -20.83
CA ARG A 26 -0.15 11.40 -20.06
C ARG A 26 -0.57 12.33 -18.93
N THR A 27 -0.04 12.09 -17.74
CA THR A 27 -0.20 12.96 -16.59
C THR A 27 1.18 13.36 -16.06
N SER A 28 1.27 14.56 -15.51
CA SER A 28 2.40 14.99 -14.69
C SER A 28 1.95 15.09 -13.24
N MET A 29 2.84 14.71 -12.33
CA MET A 29 2.67 14.87 -10.88
C MET A 29 3.89 15.56 -10.33
N GLU A 30 3.70 16.63 -9.54
CA GLU A 30 4.79 17.28 -8.83
C GLU A 30 4.89 16.70 -7.42
N PHE A 31 6.08 16.26 -7.03
CA PHE A 31 6.35 15.79 -5.68
C PHE A 31 7.73 16.27 -5.24
N ALA A 32 7.77 17.00 -4.11
CA ALA A 32 9.00 17.56 -3.55
C ALA A 32 9.81 18.43 -4.54
N GLY A 33 9.14 19.19 -5.41
CA GLY A 33 9.75 20.07 -6.41
C GLY A 33 10.24 19.36 -7.68
N GLU A 34 10.07 18.04 -7.76
CA GLU A 34 10.37 17.25 -8.95
C GLU A 34 9.07 16.94 -9.70
N VAL A 35 9.09 17.04 -11.04
CA VAL A 35 7.95 16.71 -11.89
C VAL A 35 8.13 15.31 -12.46
N PHE A 36 7.17 14.44 -12.19
CA PHE A 36 7.11 13.07 -12.65
C PHE A 36 6.06 12.93 -13.75
N GLU A 37 6.47 12.51 -14.93
CA GLU A 37 5.54 12.13 -16.00
C GLU A 37 5.21 10.64 -15.92
N ALA A 38 3.93 10.32 -15.99
CA ALA A 38 3.43 8.96 -16.02
C ALA A 38 2.37 8.79 -17.12
N GLN A 39 2.38 7.61 -17.74
CA GLN A 39 1.26 7.19 -18.56
C GLN A 39 0.16 6.66 -17.64
N VAL A 40 -1.06 7.19 -17.80
CA VAL A 40 -2.25 6.66 -17.15
C VAL A 40 -2.71 5.43 -17.91
N VAL A 41 -2.88 4.31 -17.21
CA VAL A 41 -3.37 3.04 -17.75
C VAL A 41 -4.50 2.49 -16.88
N ASP A 42 -5.32 1.62 -17.44
CA ASP A 42 -6.30 0.88 -16.66
C ASP A 42 -5.67 -0.29 -15.90
N PHE A 43 -6.43 -0.87 -14.96
CA PHE A 43 -5.96 -1.99 -14.16
C PHE A 43 -5.64 -3.24 -15.00
N SER A 44 -6.39 -3.48 -16.08
CA SER A 44 -6.18 -4.62 -16.97
C SER A 44 -4.81 -4.55 -17.66
N THR A 45 -4.41 -3.37 -18.11
CA THR A 45 -3.10 -3.13 -18.72
C THR A 45 -1.97 -3.37 -17.74
N LEU A 46 -2.11 -2.85 -16.51
CA LEU A 46 -1.14 -3.11 -15.43
C LEU A 46 -1.06 -4.61 -15.13
N TRP A 47 -2.20 -5.30 -15.11
CA TRP A 47 -2.26 -6.73 -14.84
C TRP A 47 -1.54 -7.55 -15.91
N GLU A 48 -1.73 -7.25 -17.20
CA GLU A 48 -1.00 -7.95 -18.26
C GLU A 48 0.52 -7.76 -18.13
N LEU A 49 0.99 -6.57 -17.74
CA LEU A 49 2.40 -6.34 -17.46
C LEU A 49 2.91 -7.18 -16.28
N VAL A 50 2.13 -7.29 -15.20
CA VAL A 50 2.46 -8.13 -14.05
C VAL A 50 2.48 -9.61 -14.44
N LYS A 51 1.47 -10.08 -15.18
CA LYS A 51 1.33 -11.47 -15.63
C LYS A 51 2.47 -11.89 -16.54
N LEU A 52 2.84 -11.05 -17.51
CA LEU A 52 4.00 -11.30 -18.39
C LEU A 52 5.32 -11.44 -17.63
N SER A 53 5.35 -10.95 -16.38
CA SER A 53 6.54 -10.93 -15.54
C SER A 53 6.54 -11.99 -14.42
N GLN A 54 5.50 -12.83 -14.34
CA GLN A 54 5.34 -13.88 -13.31
C GLN A 54 5.20 -15.28 -13.93
N SER A 55 5.69 -16.31 -13.23
CA SER A 55 5.39 -17.72 -13.55
C SER A 55 3.96 -18.08 -13.12
N GLU A 56 3.33 -19.06 -13.78
CA GLU A 56 1.94 -19.48 -13.51
C GLU A 56 1.64 -19.89 -12.05
N GLU A 57 2.68 -20.20 -11.27
CA GLU A 57 2.57 -20.61 -9.86
C GLU A 57 2.38 -19.44 -8.88
N GLN A 58 2.64 -18.19 -9.29
CA GLN A 58 2.53 -17.02 -8.42
C GLN A 58 1.13 -16.42 -8.50
N ARG A 59 0.25 -16.84 -7.57
CA ARG A 59 -1.08 -16.24 -7.44
C ARG A 59 -1.00 -14.95 -6.62
N LEU A 60 -1.49 -13.85 -7.21
CA LEU A 60 -1.68 -12.58 -6.50
C LEU A 60 -2.70 -12.75 -5.37
N CYS A 61 -2.22 -12.88 -4.13
CA CYS A 61 -3.07 -13.06 -2.95
C CYS A 61 -3.26 -11.78 -2.12
N PHE A 62 -2.45 -10.76 -2.36
CA PHE A 62 -2.38 -9.53 -1.58
C PHE A 62 -2.22 -8.30 -2.49
N ILE A 63 -2.95 -7.22 -2.18
CA ILE A 63 -2.78 -5.91 -2.79
C ILE A 63 -2.66 -4.85 -1.68
N LYS A 64 -1.72 -3.90 -1.85
CA LYS A 64 -1.70 -2.64 -1.10
C LYS A 64 -2.17 -1.52 -2.01
N VAL A 65 -3.14 -0.73 -1.55
CA VAL A 65 -3.65 0.47 -2.19
C VAL A 65 -3.38 1.66 -1.29
N ASP A 66 -2.68 2.63 -1.83
CA ASP A 66 -2.28 3.85 -1.14
C ASP A 66 -2.23 4.95 -2.21
N ILE A 67 -3.42 5.39 -2.60
CA ILE A 67 -3.67 6.41 -3.62
C ILE A 67 -4.67 7.40 -3.06
N GLU A 68 -4.52 8.67 -3.38
CA GLU A 68 -5.40 9.73 -2.91
C GLU A 68 -6.46 10.03 -3.99
N GLY A 69 -7.74 9.82 -3.67
CA GLY A 69 -8.88 10.27 -4.49
C GLY A 69 -9.28 9.37 -5.66
N ALA A 70 -8.75 8.16 -5.76
CA ALA A 70 -9.06 7.20 -6.83
C ALA A 70 -9.24 5.74 -6.34
N GLU A 71 -9.33 5.55 -5.03
CA GLU A 71 -9.41 4.23 -4.40
C GLU A 71 -10.70 3.48 -4.80
N THR A 72 -11.84 4.18 -4.85
CA THR A 72 -13.13 3.58 -5.20
C THR A 72 -13.13 3.09 -6.64
N GLU A 73 -12.62 3.88 -7.57
CA GLU A 73 -12.47 3.47 -8.97
C GLU A 73 -11.54 2.26 -9.11
N LEU A 74 -10.40 2.28 -8.41
CA LEU A 74 -9.46 1.16 -8.46
C LEU A 74 -10.12 -0.13 -7.97
N VAL A 75 -10.83 -0.07 -6.83
CA VAL A 75 -11.51 -1.24 -6.27
C VAL A 75 -12.65 -1.70 -7.18
N GLU A 76 -13.40 -0.79 -7.79
CA GLU A 76 -14.45 -1.15 -8.76
C GLU A 76 -13.85 -1.90 -9.96
N CYS A 77 -12.77 -1.40 -10.55
CA CYS A 77 -12.05 -2.08 -11.62
C CYS A 77 -11.53 -3.44 -11.17
N LEU A 78 -10.96 -3.50 -9.97
CA LEU A 78 -10.41 -4.72 -9.40
C LEU A 78 -11.49 -5.81 -9.25
N THR A 79 -12.65 -5.49 -8.66
CA THR A 79 -13.72 -6.48 -8.43
C THR A 79 -14.27 -7.12 -9.71
N LYS A 80 -14.20 -6.41 -10.84
CA LYS A 80 -14.62 -6.89 -12.16
C LYS A 80 -13.53 -7.70 -12.88
N HIS A 81 -12.30 -7.67 -12.40
CA HIS A 81 -11.16 -8.30 -13.06
C HIS A 81 -11.07 -9.80 -12.72
N PRO A 82 -10.76 -10.69 -13.69
CA PRO A 82 -10.71 -12.15 -13.46
C PRO A 82 -9.75 -12.60 -12.36
N VAL A 83 -8.71 -11.81 -12.05
CA VAL A 83 -7.74 -12.10 -10.98
C VAL A 83 -8.35 -11.97 -9.58
N PHE A 84 -9.44 -11.21 -9.43
CA PHE A 84 -9.99 -10.85 -8.13
C PHE A 84 -10.35 -12.06 -7.27
N LYS A 85 -10.73 -13.17 -7.90
CA LYS A 85 -11.01 -14.43 -7.20
C LYS A 85 -9.83 -14.95 -6.38
N TYR A 86 -8.59 -14.64 -6.76
CA TYR A 86 -7.37 -15.09 -6.09
C TYR A 86 -6.92 -14.15 -4.96
N ILE A 87 -7.45 -12.93 -4.92
CA ILE A 87 -7.08 -11.96 -3.90
C ILE A 87 -7.79 -12.30 -2.59
N SER A 88 -6.99 -12.44 -1.54
CA SER A 88 -7.46 -12.74 -0.19
C SER A 88 -7.38 -11.53 0.74
N THR A 89 -6.49 -10.58 0.44
CA THR A 89 -6.21 -9.44 1.29
C THR A 89 -6.02 -8.17 0.46
N ILE A 90 -6.69 -7.09 0.87
CA ILE A 90 -6.50 -5.75 0.32
C ILE A 90 -6.19 -4.81 1.49
N ALA A 91 -4.93 -4.39 1.62
CA ALA A 91 -4.53 -3.34 2.54
C ALA A 91 -4.79 -1.98 1.88
N ILE A 92 -5.53 -1.09 2.53
CA ILE A 92 -5.97 0.16 1.92
C ILE A 92 -6.01 1.30 2.92
N GLU A 93 -5.60 2.47 2.45
CA GLU A 93 -5.81 3.77 3.08
C GLU A 93 -7.04 4.44 2.48
N LEU A 94 -8.01 4.79 3.33
CA LEU A 94 -9.33 5.27 2.90
C LEU A 94 -9.51 6.73 3.30
N HIS A 95 -9.72 7.60 2.31
CA HIS A 95 -9.98 9.03 2.50
C HIS A 95 -11.49 9.33 2.42
N GLY A 96 -12.25 9.06 3.50
CA GLY A 96 -13.68 9.39 3.60
C GLY A 96 -14.64 8.47 2.83
N ILE A 97 -14.12 7.45 2.15
CA ILE A 97 -14.84 6.60 1.18
C ILE A 97 -15.14 5.18 1.68
N LYS A 98 -14.99 4.90 2.98
CA LYS A 98 -15.09 3.54 3.52
C LYS A 98 -16.41 2.84 3.11
N GLN A 99 -17.52 3.56 3.16
CA GLN A 99 -18.84 2.98 2.85
C GLN A 99 -18.92 2.53 1.40
N ASP A 100 -18.31 3.26 0.47
CA ASP A 100 -18.31 2.91 -0.95
C ASP A 100 -17.44 1.68 -1.21
N ILE A 101 -16.28 1.60 -0.54
CA ILE A 101 -15.43 0.40 -0.60
C ILE A 101 -16.11 -0.82 0.04
N ASP A 102 -16.81 -0.64 1.17
CA ASP A 102 -17.57 -1.72 1.82
C ASP A 102 -18.63 -2.29 0.85
N ARG A 103 -19.37 -1.42 0.14
CA ARG A 103 -20.38 -1.84 -0.86
C ARG A 103 -19.77 -2.68 -1.99
N LEU A 104 -18.52 -2.40 -2.36
CA LEU A 104 -17.84 -3.14 -3.43
C LEU A 104 -17.27 -4.47 -2.93
N LEU A 105 -16.71 -4.53 -1.72
CA LEU A 105 -15.94 -5.69 -1.25
C LEU A 105 -16.74 -6.68 -0.39
N VAL A 106 -17.68 -6.21 0.43
CA VAL A 106 -18.48 -7.07 1.32
C VAL A 106 -19.27 -8.16 0.58
N PRO A 107 -19.90 -7.89 -0.60
CA PRO A 107 -20.59 -8.93 -1.37
C PRO A 107 -19.69 -10.10 -1.80
N TYR A 108 -18.37 -9.91 -1.84
CA TYR A 108 -17.38 -10.93 -2.19
C TYR A 108 -16.72 -11.60 -0.98
N GLY A 109 -17.30 -11.43 0.22
CA GLY A 109 -16.84 -12.10 1.45
C GLY A 109 -15.72 -11.37 2.19
N PHE A 110 -15.37 -10.15 1.77
CA PHE A 110 -14.36 -9.37 2.47
C PHE A 110 -14.92 -8.69 3.72
N ARG A 111 -14.11 -8.64 4.78
CA ARG A 111 -14.39 -7.89 6.00
C ARG A 111 -13.29 -6.92 6.33
N PHE A 112 -13.67 -5.68 6.63
CA PHE A 112 -12.72 -4.64 6.99
C PHE A 112 -12.22 -4.81 8.42
N ARG A 113 -10.89 -4.85 8.58
CA ARG A 113 -10.19 -4.76 9.85
C ARG A 113 -9.39 -3.46 9.90
N ARG A 114 -9.87 -2.51 10.69
CA ARG A 114 -9.16 -1.24 10.95
C ARG A 114 -7.85 -1.51 11.69
N LEU A 115 -6.77 -0.88 11.26
CA LEU A 115 -5.52 -0.83 12.00
C LEU A 115 -5.64 0.19 13.14
N LYS A 116 -5.38 -0.26 14.37
CA LYS A 116 -5.38 0.59 15.57
C LYS A 116 -3.94 0.84 16.01
N ARG A 117 -3.70 1.96 16.73
CA ARG A 117 -2.39 2.25 17.36
C ARG A 117 -1.86 1.07 18.18
N ILE A 118 -2.77 0.39 18.90
CA ILE A 118 -2.41 -0.76 19.73
C ILE A 118 -1.86 -1.94 18.92
N ASP A 119 -2.26 -2.10 17.65
CA ASP A 119 -1.74 -3.16 16.78
C ASP A 119 -0.27 -2.90 16.43
N TYR A 120 0.11 -1.64 16.17
CA TYR A 120 1.51 -1.23 15.97
C TYR A 120 2.35 -1.44 17.24
N LEU A 121 1.84 -1.01 18.39
CA LEU A 121 2.54 -1.17 19.66
C LEU A 121 2.76 -2.64 20.01
N LYS A 122 1.74 -3.48 19.83
CA LYS A 122 1.85 -4.93 20.06
C LYS A 122 2.86 -5.58 19.12
N THR A 123 2.83 -5.22 17.83
CA THR A 123 3.74 -5.78 16.83
C THR A 123 5.17 -5.34 17.09
N GLY A 124 5.39 -4.04 17.38
CA GLY A 124 6.69 -3.50 17.73
C GLY A 124 7.26 -4.14 18.99
N PHE A 125 6.43 -4.27 20.04
CA PHE A 125 6.84 -4.94 21.27
C PHE A 125 7.19 -6.42 21.06
N ALA A 126 6.35 -7.16 20.33
CA ALA A 126 6.63 -8.55 20.01
C ALA A 126 7.91 -8.72 19.18
N PHE A 127 8.16 -7.82 18.23
CA PHE A 127 9.39 -7.78 17.46
C PHE A 127 10.60 -7.50 18.36
N SER A 128 10.49 -6.53 19.28
CA SER A 128 11.58 -6.21 20.21
C SER A 128 11.95 -7.36 21.13
N LEU A 129 10.95 -8.11 21.61
CA LEU A 129 11.18 -9.33 22.39
C LEU A 129 11.86 -10.43 21.58
N ARG A 130 11.49 -10.59 20.30
CA ARG A 130 12.06 -11.63 19.42
C ARG A 130 13.46 -11.28 18.91
N HIS A 131 13.77 -10.00 18.80
CA HIS A 131 15.01 -9.50 18.20
C HIS A 131 15.67 -8.41 19.07
N PRO A 132 16.11 -8.74 20.29
CA PRO A 132 16.61 -7.74 21.25
C PRO A 132 17.88 -7.03 20.78
N LEU A 133 18.81 -7.75 20.14
CA LEU A 133 20.06 -7.16 19.64
C LEU A 133 19.84 -6.21 18.45
N LEU A 134 18.99 -6.61 17.49
CA LEU A 134 18.57 -5.77 16.37
C LEU A 134 17.81 -4.53 16.85
N THR A 135 16.94 -4.69 17.84
CA THR A 135 16.22 -3.56 18.43
C THR A 135 17.19 -2.57 19.07
N LYS A 136 18.21 -3.04 19.78
CA LYS A 136 19.25 -2.20 20.36
C LYS A 136 20.05 -1.46 19.28
N ALA A 137 20.41 -2.14 18.18
CA ALA A 137 21.11 -1.53 17.05
C ALA A 137 20.26 -0.44 16.38
N LEU A 138 19.01 -0.75 16.03
CA LEU A 138 18.05 0.20 15.46
C LEU A 138 17.81 1.39 16.39
N TRP A 139 17.69 1.16 17.70
CA TRP A 139 17.54 2.24 18.66
C TRP A 139 18.75 3.19 18.69
N ASN A 140 19.96 2.63 18.63
CA ASN A 140 21.19 3.42 18.58
C ASN A 140 21.31 4.21 17.27
N GLU A 141 20.94 3.62 16.13
CA GLU A 141 20.90 4.33 14.84
C GLU A 141 19.86 5.45 14.86
N VAL A 142 18.62 5.15 15.26
CA VAL A 142 17.54 6.14 15.37
C VAL A 142 17.96 7.30 16.27
N ARG A 143 18.61 7.02 17.41
CA ARG A 143 19.12 8.04 18.32
C ARG A 143 20.12 8.99 17.66
N ASN A 144 20.90 8.50 16.69
CA ASN A 144 21.88 9.31 15.96
C ASN A 144 21.24 10.18 14.88
N TYR A 145 20.05 9.84 14.36
CA TYR A 145 19.33 10.56 13.29
C TYR A 145 18.20 11.48 13.80
N LEU A 146 18.14 11.75 15.11
CA LEU A 146 17.02 12.37 15.82
C LEU A 146 16.75 13.87 15.54
N ASN A 147 17.05 14.41 14.36
CA ASN A 147 16.99 15.86 14.12
C ASN A 147 15.95 16.41 13.13
N THR A 148 15.06 15.64 12.50
CA THR A 148 14.01 16.28 11.66
C THR A 148 12.76 15.44 11.35
N SER A 149 12.85 14.11 11.27
CA SER A 149 11.71 13.27 10.80
C SER A 149 10.86 12.65 11.91
N TYR A 150 11.19 12.86 13.18
CA TYR A 150 10.51 12.24 14.31
C TYR A 150 9.15 12.87 14.63
N THR A 151 8.90 14.10 14.17
CA THR A 151 7.61 14.79 14.35
C THR A 151 6.45 14.05 13.68
N LYS A 152 6.61 13.42 12.51
CA LYS A 152 5.54 12.61 11.88
C LYS A 152 5.22 11.32 12.64
N ILE A 153 6.22 10.73 13.31
CA ILE A 153 6.04 9.50 14.10
C ILE A 153 5.49 9.83 15.50
N MET A 154 5.97 10.93 16.12
CA MET A 154 5.61 11.36 17.47
C MET A 154 4.34 12.20 17.57
N ASN A 155 4.02 13.05 16.58
CA ASN A 155 2.75 13.80 16.56
C ASN A 155 1.53 12.90 16.28
N GLY A 156 1.76 11.59 16.27
CA GLY A 156 0.80 10.60 15.86
C GLY A 156 0.91 10.42 14.37
N ILE A 157 1.04 9.16 13.98
CA ILE A 157 0.53 8.67 12.73
C ILE A 157 -0.90 9.27 12.56
N GLU A 158 -1.05 10.36 11.78
CA GLU A 158 -2.30 11.16 11.59
C GLU A 158 -3.52 10.29 11.22
N ILE A 159 -3.21 9.10 10.69
CA ILE A 159 -4.00 7.90 10.43
C ILE A 159 -4.98 7.49 11.55
N THR A 160 -4.75 7.94 12.78
CA THR A 160 -5.46 7.44 13.98
C THR A 160 -6.33 8.46 14.69
N SER A 161 -6.22 9.75 14.35
CA SER A 161 -7.01 10.86 14.92
C SER A 161 -7.98 11.49 13.92
N SER A 162 -7.73 11.37 12.61
CA SER A 162 -8.65 11.85 11.58
C SER A 162 -9.91 10.96 11.51
N LYS A 163 -11.09 11.58 11.51
CA LYS A 163 -12.36 10.87 11.23
C LYS A 163 -12.45 10.44 9.76
N ASN A 164 -11.71 11.12 8.88
CA ASN A 164 -11.79 10.94 7.44
C ASN A 164 -10.74 9.96 6.93
N LEU A 165 -9.62 9.79 7.63
CA LEU A 165 -8.57 8.85 7.25
C LEU A 165 -8.71 7.54 8.01
N VAL A 166 -8.98 6.46 7.29
CA VAL A 166 -9.13 5.12 7.86
C VAL A 166 -8.19 4.16 7.16
N ILE A 167 -7.21 3.65 7.89
CA ILE A 167 -6.31 2.60 7.36
C ILE A 167 -6.72 1.25 7.93
N GLY A 168 -6.72 0.24 7.06
CA GLY A 168 -6.95 -1.13 7.48
C GLY A 168 -6.75 -2.13 6.35
N SER A 169 -7.28 -3.31 6.55
CA SER A 169 -7.22 -4.38 5.55
C SER A 169 -8.58 -5.04 5.41
N TYR A 170 -9.00 -5.25 4.17
CA TYR A 170 -10.09 -6.14 3.84
C TYR A 170 -9.54 -7.56 3.73
N LEU A 171 -10.11 -8.48 4.52
CA LEU A 171 -9.73 -9.89 4.55
C LEU A 171 -10.90 -10.75 4.04
N LYS A 172 -10.63 -11.62 3.08
CA LYS A 172 -11.62 -12.55 2.51
C LYS A 172 -11.75 -13.78 3.40
N HIS A 173 -12.97 -14.13 3.77
CA HIS A 173 -13.30 -15.35 4.53
C HIS A 173 -13.77 -16.49 3.63
#